data_AF-A0AA37NZI3-F1
#
_entry.id   AF-A0AA37NZI3-F1
#
_cell.length_a   1.000
_cell.length_b   1.000
_cell.length_c   1.000
_cell.angle_alpha   90.00
_cell.angle_beta   90.00
_cell.angle_gamma   90.00
#
_symmetry.space_group_name_H-M   'P 1'
#
loop_
_entity.id
_entity.type
_entity.pdbx_description
1 polymer ?
#
loop_
_entity_poly.entity_id
_entity_poly.type
_entity_poly.pdbx_seq_one_letter_code
_entity_poly.pdbx_strand_id
1 'polypeptide(L)'
;MKQNTIRKTCQVVPVLLITGALAACDAHIEEPDKTVRPGHVLCVDGKAVPYSEYENSGKQAIAVVFHTYSDGETEGNGYAVYLWDMTPKAFADSLGVEQGTSADIAAYDGNENTFALYDTEETASPMAEAVFALWKYGQSAYIPSVAQMRLLYSAQTVINPIIEKCGGDPLPTEADECWYWTSTEVEGQQTVKAWLYSTASGTMQETPKTQAHKVRPIITINN
;
A
#
# COMPACT_ATOMS: atom_id res chain seq x y z
N MET A 1 -97.77 31.94 19.00
CA MET A 1 -96.86 32.06 20.17
C MET A 1 -96.30 30.69 20.50
N LYS A 2 -94.99 30.64 20.77
CA LYS A 2 -94.13 29.48 21.02
C LYS A 2 -94.72 28.45 21.99
N GLN A 3 -94.45 27.16 21.73
CA GLN A 3 -93.69 26.33 22.67
C GLN A 3 -93.14 25.06 21.99
N ASN A 4 -91.84 24.84 22.21
CA ASN A 4 -90.99 23.82 21.62
C ASN A 4 -91.02 22.49 22.41
N THR A 5 -91.01 21.40 21.64
CA THR A 5 -90.14 20.21 21.70
C THR A 5 -89.40 19.87 22.99
N ILE A 6 -89.58 18.64 23.50
CA ILE A 6 -88.48 17.81 24.06
C ILE A 6 -88.76 16.33 23.75
N ARG A 7 -87.99 15.72 22.83
CA ARG A 7 -87.83 14.26 22.73
C ARG A 7 -86.35 13.92 22.85
N LYS A 8 -86.06 13.03 23.80
CA LYS A 8 -84.75 12.52 24.18
C LYS A 8 -84.14 11.68 23.07
N THR A 9 -82.84 11.81 22.83
CA THR A 9 -82.05 10.75 22.21
C THR A 9 -80.61 10.78 22.71
N CYS A 10 -80.25 9.73 23.42
CA CYS A 10 -78.89 9.43 23.89
C CYS A 10 -78.06 9.00 22.68
N GLN A 11 -77.04 9.77 22.30
CA GLN A 11 -76.10 9.40 21.24
C GLN A 11 -74.87 8.74 21.85
N VAL A 12 -74.66 7.48 21.49
CA VAL A 12 -73.47 6.69 21.83
C VAL A 12 -72.43 6.96 20.75
N VAL A 13 -71.25 7.44 21.13
CA VAL A 13 -70.13 7.72 20.22
C VAL A 13 -69.29 6.45 20.06
N PRO A 14 -68.97 5.99 18.84
CA PRO A 14 -68.01 4.92 18.65
C PRO A 14 -66.58 5.48 18.64
N VAL A 15 -65.71 4.94 19.50
CA VAL A 15 -64.27 5.20 19.50
C VAL A 15 -63.63 4.36 18.41
N LEU A 16 -63.09 4.99 17.36
CA LEU A 16 -62.23 4.34 16.37
C LEU A 16 -60.81 4.23 16.95
N LEU A 17 -60.38 3.02 17.28
CA LEU A 17 -58.97 2.72 17.57
C LEU A 17 -58.25 2.45 16.24
N ILE A 18 -57.46 3.42 15.78
CA ILE A 18 -56.52 3.23 14.68
C ILE A 18 -55.23 2.67 15.29
N THR A 19 -55.04 1.36 15.19
CA THR A 19 -53.74 0.73 15.46
C THR A 19 -52.81 1.02 14.28
N GLY A 20 -51.93 2.01 14.44
CA GLY A 20 -50.82 2.24 13.52
C GLY A 20 -49.76 1.15 13.69
N ALA A 21 -49.49 0.39 12.62
CA ALA A 21 -48.33 -0.48 12.58
C ALA A 21 -47.07 0.41 12.47
N LEU A 22 -46.33 0.54 13.57
CA LEU A 22 -44.97 1.04 13.53
C LEU A 22 -44.10 -0.05 12.93
N ALA A 23 -43.90 -0.02 11.61
CA ALA A 23 -42.80 -0.73 10.99
C ALA A 23 -41.51 -0.02 11.43
N ALA A 24 -40.85 -0.56 12.46
CA ALA A 24 -39.47 -0.19 12.75
C ALA A 24 -38.63 -0.73 11.60
N CYS A 25 -38.38 0.12 10.59
CA CYS A 25 -37.31 -0.13 9.64
C CYS A 25 -35.99 0.05 10.40
N ASP A 26 -35.52 -1.02 11.01
CA ASP A 26 -34.15 -1.11 11.51
C ASP A 26 -33.24 -1.26 10.29
N ALA A 27 -33.00 -0.14 9.60
CA ALA A 27 -31.97 -0.06 8.59
C ALA A 27 -30.64 -0.05 9.35
N HIS A 28 -30.09 -1.24 9.60
CA HIS A 28 -28.67 -1.38 9.91
C HIS A 28 -27.89 -0.81 8.72
N ILE A 29 -27.48 0.45 8.83
CA ILE A 29 -26.45 1.02 7.97
C ILE A 29 -25.18 0.32 8.42
N GLU A 30 -24.80 -0.75 7.72
CA GLU A 30 -23.47 -1.35 7.89
C GLU A 30 -22.46 -0.24 7.64
N GLU A 31 -21.71 0.13 8.69
CA GLU A 31 -20.62 1.07 8.52
C GLU A 31 -19.64 0.49 7.50
N PRO A 32 -19.20 1.26 6.49
CA PRO A 32 -18.32 0.75 5.46
C PRO A 32 -17.04 0.26 6.13
N ASP A 33 -16.65 -0.99 5.83
CA ASP A 33 -15.38 -1.56 6.28
C ASP A 33 -14.22 -0.72 5.75
N LYS A 34 -13.53 -0.01 6.65
CA LYS A 34 -12.37 0.83 6.33
C LYS A 34 -11.04 0.10 6.47
N THR A 35 -11.06 -1.21 6.71
CA THR A 35 -9.86 -2.01 6.89
C THR A 35 -9.07 -2.04 5.59
N VAL A 36 -7.82 -1.57 5.63
CA VAL A 36 -6.90 -1.67 4.51
C VAL A 36 -6.41 -3.12 4.38
N ARG A 37 -6.36 -3.65 3.15
CA ARG A 37 -5.99 -5.05 2.88
C ARG A 37 -5.07 -5.13 1.66
N PRO A 38 -4.25 -6.20 1.52
CA PRO A 38 -3.54 -6.47 0.27
C PRO A 38 -4.48 -6.47 -0.93
N GLY A 39 -4.07 -5.81 -2.02
CA GLY A 39 -4.88 -5.56 -3.21
C GLY A 39 -5.67 -4.24 -3.20
N HIS A 40 -5.69 -3.49 -2.09
CA HIS A 40 -6.21 -2.12 -2.10
C HIS A 40 -5.29 -1.19 -2.91
N VAL A 41 -5.90 -0.20 -3.56
CA VAL A 41 -5.22 0.82 -4.37
C VAL A 41 -4.91 2.02 -3.51
N LEU A 42 -3.62 2.35 -3.35
CA LEU A 42 -3.17 3.59 -2.74
C LEU A 42 -3.23 4.71 -3.78
N CYS A 43 -3.96 5.77 -3.46
CA CYS A 43 -4.17 6.93 -4.32
C CYS A 43 -3.23 8.09 -3.94
N VAL A 44 -3.08 9.06 -4.84
CA VAL A 44 -2.28 10.30 -4.62
C VAL A 44 -2.71 11.11 -3.39
N ASP A 45 -3.96 10.96 -2.93
CA ASP A 45 -4.50 11.61 -1.74
C ASP A 45 -4.15 10.87 -0.43
N GLY A 46 -3.34 9.81 -0.51
CA GLY A 46 -2.90 8.99 0.62
C GLY A 46 -3.91 7.93 1.07
N LYS A 47 -5.08 7.81 0.43
CA LYS A 47 -6.09 6.82 0.81
C LYS A 47 -5.87 5.49 0.09
N ALA A 48 -5.90 4.40 0.84
CA ALA A 48 -5.95 3.05 0.31
C ALA A 48 -7.39 2.52 0.28
N VAL A 49 -7.92 2.23 -0.91
CA VAL A 49 -9.33 1.82 -1.11
C VAL A 49 -9.42 0.53 -1.93
N PRO A 50 -10.51 -0.26 -1.82
CA PRO A 50 -10.75 -1.38 -2.73
C PRO A 50 -10.76 -0.92 -4.20
N TYR A 51 -10.32 -1.79 -5.11
CA TYR A 51 -10.26 -1.45 -6.54
C TYR A 51 -11.64 -1.00 -7.11
N SER A 52 -12.74 -1.62 -6.67
CA SER A 52 -14.10 -1.25 -7.09
C SER A 52 -14.50 0.18 -6.70
N GLU A 53 -13.98 0.68 -5.57
CA GLU A 53 -14.18 2.07 -5.16
C GLU A 53 -13.27 2.98 -5.98
N TYR A 54 -11.99 2.60 -6.15
CA TYR A 54 -11.03 3.35 -6.97
C TYR A 54 -11.53 3.59 -8.40
N GLU A 55 -12.04 2.55 -9.06
CA GLU A 55 -12.53 2.60 -10.45
C GLU A 55 -13.61 3.66 -10.67
N ASN A 56 -14.42 3.95 -9.65
CA ASN A 56 -15.50 4.94 -9.70
C ASN A 56 -15.13 6.29 -9.06
N SER A 57 -13.91 6.44 -8.52
CA SER A 57 -13.52 7.58 -7.71
C SER A 57 -12.98 8.78 -8.50
N GLY A 58 -12.51 8.56 -9.73
CA GLY A 58 -11.76 9.57 -10.51
C GLY A 58 -10.41 9.95 -9.93
N LYS A 59 -9.94 9.24 -8.88
CA LYS A 59 -8.62 9.45 -8.28
C LYS A 59 -7.52 8.85 -9.15
N GLN A 60 -6.29 9.26 -8.88
CA GLN A 60 -5.10 8.69 -9.48
C GLN A 60 -4.46 7.67 -8.54
N ALA A 61 -4.30 6.43 -9.00
CA ALA A 61 -3.55 5.39 -8.31
C ALA A 61 -2.04 5.64 -8.42
N ILE A 62 -1.30 5.26 -7.38
CA ILE A 62 0.17 5.34 -7.35
C ILE A 62 0.83 4.03 -6.93
N ALA A 63 0.14 3.23 -6.11
CA ALA A 63 0.67 2.00 -5.55
C ALA A 63 -0.46 1.02 -5.19
N VAL A 64 -0.10 -0.24 -4.94
CA VAL A 64 -1.01 -1.29 -4.48
C VAL A 64 -0.51 -1.84 -3.15
N VAL A 65 -1.39 -1.93 -2.16
CA VAL A 65 -1.09 -2.53 -0.86
C VAL A 65 -0.75 -4.00 -1.06
N PHE A 66 0.39 -4.46 -0.55
CA PHE A 66 0.81 -5.86 -0.64
C PHE A 66 0.97 -6.53 0.72
N HIS A 67 1.07 -5.74 1.78
CA HIS A 67 1.18 -6.24 3.14
C HIS A 67 0.47 -5.30 4.10
N THR A 68 -0.14 -5.87 5.14
CA THR A 68 -0.74 -5.15 6.26
C THR A 68 -0.46 -5.92 7.53
N TYR A 69 -0.13 -5.21 8.60
CA TYR A 69 0.06 -5.84 9.90
C TYR A 69 -1.30 -6.17 10.51
N SER A 70 -1.41 -7.37 11.08
CA SER A 70 -2.65 -7.86 11.69
C SER A 70 -2.81 -7.47 13.15
N ASP A 71 -1.75 -6.97 13.80
CA ASP A 71 -1.67 -6.78 15.25
C ASP A 71 -1.55 -5.31 15.70
N GLY A 72 -1.18 -4.38 14.81
CA GLY A 72 -0.98 -2.98 15.14
C GLY A 72 0.25 -2.70 16.03
N GLU A 73 1.17 -3.66 16.16
CA GLU A 73 2.37 -3.55 17.03
C GLU A 73 3.67 -3.15 16.28
N THR A 74 3.58 -2.94 14.97
CA THR A 74 4.72 -2.64 14.08
C THR A 74 4.65 -1.21 13.55
N GLU A 75 5.78 -0.66 13.11
CA GLU A 75 5.82 0.72 12.59
C GLU A 75 5.00 0.83 11.29
N GLY A 76 3.93 1.62 11.36
CA GLY A 76 2.93 1.73 10.29
C GLY A 76 1.96 0.55 10.26
N ASN A 77 1.00 0.63 9.34
CA ASN A 77 -0.09 -0.34 9.17
C ASN A 77 0.14 -1.32 8.02
N GLY A 78 1.24 -1.18 7.27
CA GLY A 78 1.57 -2.06 6.15
C GLY A 78 2.44 -1.41 5.07
N TYR A 79 2.51 -2.07 3.91
CA TYR A 79 3.31 -1.63 2.78
C TYR A 79 2.50 -1.63 1.48
N ALA A 80 2.79 -0.64 0.63
CA ALA A 80 2.29 -0.56 -0.74
C ALA A 80 3.45 -0.49 -1.74
N VAL A 81 3.29 -1.12 -2.91
CA VAL A 81 4.29 -1.15 -3.98
C VAL A 81 3.88 -0.23 -5.12
N TYR A 82 4.82 0.55 -5.65
CA TYR A 82 4.55 1.45 -6.78
C TYR A 82 4.05 0.69 -8.03
N LEU A 83 3.20 1.36 -8.80
CA LEU A 83 2.63 0.78 -10.02
C LEU A 83 3.66 0.53 -11.12
N TRP A 84 4.73 1.31 -11.20
CA TRP A 84 5.72 1.23 -12.28
C TRP A 84 7.13 0.98 -11.76
N ASP A 85 7.94 0.34 -12.60
CA ASP A 85 9.38 0.28 -12.39
C ASP A 85 10.01 1.65 -12.59
N MET A 86 11.07 1.92 -11.84
CA MET A 86 11.98 3.00 -12.20
C MET A 86 12.91 2.54 -13.32
N THR A 87 13.45 3.51 -14.07
CA THR A 87 14.60 3.24 -14.95
C THR A 87 15.71 2.56 -14.14
N PRO A 88 16.32 1.48 -14.64
CA PRO A 88 17.38 0.79 -13.91
C PRO A 88 18.48 1.74 -13.41
N LYS A 89 18.89 1.54 -12.15
CA LYS A 89 19.91 2.36 -11.48
C LYS A 89 20.93 1.47 -10.80
N ALA A 90 22.13 2.01 -10.63
CA ALA A 90 23.14 1.41 -9.78
C ALA A 90 22.81 1.64 -8.31
N PHE A 91 23.25 0.73 -7.45
CA PHE A 91 23.17 0.85 -6.00
C PHE A 91 24.11 1.95 -5.51
N ALA A 92 25.31 2.01 -6.08
CA ALA A 92 26.33 3.04 -5.80
C ALA A 92 27.05 3.43 -7.09
N ASP A 93 27.53 4.67 -7.15
CA ASP A 93 28.36 5.16 -8.28
C ASP A 93 29.83 4.71 -8.21
N SER A 94 30.31 4.34 -7.01
CA SER A 94 31.65 3.81 -6.78
C SER A 94 31.64 2.65 -5.76
N LEU A 95 32.77 1.95 -5.62
CA LEU A 95 32.95 0.85 -4.67
C LEU A 95 34.01 1.23 -3.63
N GLY A 96 34.01 0.56 -2.48
CA GLY A 96 34.99 0.73 -1.41
C GLY A 96 34.51 1.57 -0.23
N VAL A 97 33.28 2.06 -0.28
CA VAL A 97 32.65 2.91 0.75
C VAL A 97 31.51 2.14 1.41
N GLU A 98 31.46 2.16 2.74
CA GLU A 98 30.29 1.70 3.50
C GLU A 98 29.23 2.80 3.47
N GLN A 99 28.00 2.47 3.06
CA GLN A 99 26.90 3.44 2.93
C GLN A 99 25.91 3.36 4.10
N GLY A 100 26.31 2.72 5.20
CA GLY A 100 25.53 2.68 6.45
C GLY A 100 24.27 1.82 6.43
N THR A 101 24.02 1.02 5.39
CA THR A 101 22.85 0.12 5.36
C THR A 101 23.09 -1.15 6.15
N SER A 102 22.00 -1.83 6.54
CA SER A 102 22.08 -3.13 7.18
C SER A 102 22.50 -4.24 6.21
N ALA A 103 23.11 -5.28 6.78
CA ALA A 103 23.31 -6.57 6.13
C ALA A 103 22.31 -7.64 6.63
N ASP A 104 21.31 -7.25 7.42
CA ASP A 104 20.31 -8.16 7.98
C ASP A 104 19.22 -8.45 6.96
N ILE A 105 19.27 -9.66 6.38
CA ILE A 105 18.29 -10.11 5.39
C ILE A 105 16.89 -10.35 5.96
N ALA A 106 16.68 -10.27 7.28
CA ALA A 106 15.40 -10.44 7.95
C ALA A 106 14.78 -9.12 8.42
N ALA A 107 15.52 -8.01 8.37
CA ALA A 107 15.03 -6.71 8.82
C ALA A 107 14.08 -6.03 7.81
N TYR A 108 13.05 -5.37 8.32
CA TYR A 108 12.09 -4.58 7.55
C TYR A 108 12.50 -3.10 7.46
N ASP A 109 13.77 -2.85 7.14
CA ASP A 109 14.48 -1.59 7.31
C ASP A 109 14.76 -0.86 5.98
N GLY A 110 13.98 -1.13 4.94
CA GLY A 110 14.21 -0.55 3.61
C GLY A 110 14.23 0.97 3.59
N ASN A 111 13.43 1.61 4.45
CA ASN A 111 13.37 3.07 4.57
C ASN A 111 14.66 3.64 5.20
N GLU A 112 15.06 3.10 6.36
CA GLU A 112 16.30 3.48 7.04
C GLU A 112 17.52 3.27 6.13
N ASN A 113 17.59 2.11 5.48
CA ASN A 113 18.65 1.82 4.51
C ASN A 113 18.64 2.82 3.34
N THR A 114 17.48 3.10 2.75
CA THR A 114 17.38 4.04 1.63
C THR A 114 17.79 5.45 2.03
N PHE A 115 17.47 5.88 3.25
CA PHE A 115 17.93 7.16 3.79
C PHE A 115 19.46 7.17 3.96
N ALA A 116 20.05 6.12 4.54
CA ALA A 116 21.51 6.02 4.69
C ALA A 116 22.24 6.07 3.33
N LEU A 117 21.70 5.39 2.32
CA LEU A 117 22.22 5.46 0.95
C LEU A 117 22.17 6.86 0.34
N TYR A 118 21.14 7.62 0.64
CA TYR A 118 20.95 8.99 0.15
C TYR A 118 21.85 9.99 0.87
N ASP A 119 22.06 9.80 2.18
CA ASP A 119 22.81 10.71 3.06
C ASP A 119 24.34 10.50 2.99
N THR A 120 24.81 9.41 2.36
CA THR A 120 26.25 9.14 2.22
C THR A 120 26.91 10.18 1.30
N GLU A 121 27.89 10.94 1.81
CA GLU A 121 28.57 12.00 1.05
C GLU A 121 29.74 11.47 0.21
N GLU A 122 30.39 10.38 0.62
CA GLU A 122 31.59 9.84 -0.02
C GLU A 122 31.31 9.05 -1.31
N THR A 123 30.10 8.51 -1.47
CA THR A 123 29.64 7.84 -2.69
C THR A 123 28.15 8.09 -2.87
N ALA A 124 27.73 8.45 -4.09
CA ALA A 124 26.32 8.65 -4.37
C ALA A 124 25.61 7.32 -4.60
N SER A 125 24.32 7.24 -4.27
CA SER A 125 23.45 6.14 -4.65
C SER A 125 22.45 6.59 -5.72
N PRO A 126 22.70 6.26 -7.01
CA PRO A 126 21.78 6.64 -8.09
C PRO A 126 20.36 6.10 -7.92
N MET A 127 20.20 4.93 -7.28
CA MET A 127 18.87 4.41 -6.96
C MET A 127 18.19 5.18 -5.84
N ALA A 128 18.91 5.53 -4.76
CA ALA A 128 18.33 6.29 -3.66
C ALA A 128 17.93 7.70 -4.12
N GLU A 129 18.81 8.41 -4.82
CA GLU A 129 18.50 9.73 -5.41
C GLU A 129 17.24 9.69 -6.28
N ALA A 130 17.13 8.66 -7.13
CA ALA A 130 16.00 8.53 -8.03
C ALA A 130 14.69 8.22 -7.28
N VAL A 131 14.75 7.46 -6.17
CA VAL A 131 13.58 7.19 -5.33
C VAL A 131 13.15 8.45 -4.58
N PHE A 132 14.09 9.20 -4.02
CA PHE A 132 13.82 10.49 -3.39
C PHE A 132 13.20 11.51 -4.36
N ALA A 133 13.60 11.48 -5.64
CA ALA A 133 13.02 12.33 -6.67
C ALA A 133 11.53 12.03 -6.98
N LEU A 134 11.00 10.88 -6.57
CA LEU A 134 9.56 10.55 -6.69
C LEU A 134 8.69 11.39 -5.75
N TRP A 135 9.29 12.05 -4.74
CA TRP A 135 8.58 12.79 -3.71
C TRP A 135 8.02 14.13 -4.23
N LYS A 136 6.90 14.05 -4.95
CA LYS A 136 5.98 15.18 -5.09
C LYS A 136 4.88 14.93 -4.06
N TYR A 137 4.77 15.77 -3.03
CA TYR A 137 3.78 15.72 -1.92
C TYR A 137 4.14 14.94 -0.64
N GLY A 138 5.40 14.57 -0.41
CA GLY A 138 5.87 14.12 0.92
C GLY A 138 5.54 12.67 1.30
N GLN A 139 5.30 11.79 0.31
CA GLN A 139 5.23 10.35 0.56
C GLN A 139 6.65 9.76 0.53
N SER A 140 7.06 9.11 1.62
CA SER A 140 8.38 8.50 1.76
C SER A 140 8.45 7.18 1.00
N ALA A 141 8.56 7.24 -0.32
CA ALA A 141 8.94 6.06 -1.12
C ALA A 141 10.38 5.67 -0.79
N TYR A 142 10.68 4.37 -0.78
CA TYR A 142 12.03 3.86 -0.52
C TYR A 142 12.30 2.53 -1.27
N ILE A 143 13.57 2.13 -1.40
CA ILE A 143 13.96 0.81 -1.92
C ILE A 143 13.65 -0.24 -0.84
N PRO A 144 12.89 -1.30 -1.13
CA PRO A 144 12.58 -2.34 -0.15
C PRO A 144 13.83 -3.09 0.33
N SER A 145 13.85 -3.48 1.61
CA SER A 145 14.81 -4.46 2.12
C SER A 145 14.55 -5.85 1.55
N VAL A 146 15.48 -6.78 1.75
CA VAL A 146 15.27 -8.20 1.40
C VAL A 146 14.00 -8.77 2.05
N ALA A 147 13.73 -8.46 3.32
CA ALA A 147 12.55 -8.98 4.01
C ALA A 147 11.25 -8.43 3.40
N GLN A 148 11.24 -7.14 3.03
CA GLN A 148 10.10 -6.52 2.36
C GLN A 148 9.88 -7.08 0.94
N MET A 149 10.95 -7.39 0.22
CA MET A 149 10.86 -8.08 -1.08
C MET A 149 10.27 -9.49 -0.98
N ARG A 150 10.54 -10.22 0.10
CA ARG A 150 9.91 -11.54 0.35
C ARG A 150 8.40 -11.43 0.57
N LEU A 151 7.96 -10.40 1.29
CA LEU A 151 6.54 -10.10 1.45
C LEU A 151 5.90 -9.76 0.09
N LEU A 152 6.57 -8.92 -0.70
CA LEU A 152 6.10 -8.50 -2.01
C LEU A 152 5.97 -9.70 -2.97
N TYR A 153 6.99 -10.55 -3.03
CA TYR A 153 6.98 -11.79 -3.81
C TYR A 153 5.79 -12.68 -3.44
N SER A 154 5.53 -12.87 -2.14
CA SER A 154 4.43 -13.70 -1.65
C SER A 154 3.04 -13.14 -2.01
N ALA A 155 2.93 -11.84 -2.27
CA ALA A 155 1.67 -11.17 -2.56
C ALA A 155 1.36 -11.03 -4.06
N GLN A 156 2.26 -11.45 -4.96
CA GLN A 156 2.17 -11.20 -6.41
C GLN A 156 0.84 -11.62 -7.04
N THR A 157 0.36 -12.82 -6.73
CA THR A 157 -0.91 -13.34 -7.27
C THR A 157 -2.10 -12.44 -6.92
N VAL A 158 -2.04 -11.76 -5.77
CA VAL A 158 -3.09 -10.84 -5.31
C VAL A 158 -2.94 -9.47 -5.96
N ILE A 159 -1.71 -8.95 -6.04
CA ILE A 159 -1.48 -7.55 -6.43
C ILE A 159 -1.29 -7.34 -7.94
N ASN A 160 -0.70 -8.29 -8.67
CA ASN A 160 -0.42 -8.13 -10.11
C ASN A 160 -1.69 -7.81 -10.92
N PRO A 161 -2.84 -8.49 -10.70
CA PRO A 161 -4.08 -8.14 -11.41
C PRO A 161 -4.56 -6.72 -11.09
N ILE A 162 -4.27 -6.20 -9.90
CA ILE A 162 -4.66 -4.84 -9.51
C ILE A 162 -3.71 -3.81 -10.12
N ILE A 163 -2.40 -4.09 -10.12
CA ILE A 163 -1.39 -3.27 -10.79
C ILE A 163 -1.74 -3.11 -12.27
N GLU A 164 -2.04 -4.22 -12.95
CA GLU A 164 -2.43 -4.22 -14.37
C GLU A 164 -3.69 -3.37 -14.61
N LYS A 165 -4.74 -3.57 -13.79
CA LYS A 165 -5.97 -2.76 -13.88
C LYS A 165 -5.75 -1.27 -13.62
N CYS A 166 -4.73 -0.92 -12.83
CA CYS A 166 -4.34 0.47 -12.59
C CYS A 166 -3.41 1.04 -13.68
N GLY A 167 -3.09 0.26 -14.73
CA GLY A 167 -2.18 0.66 -15.82
C GLY A 167 -0.69 0.62 -15.44
N GLY A 168 -0.35 -0.09 -14.37
CA GLY A 168 1.02 -0.32 -13.92
C GLY A 168 1.72 -1.47 -14.65
N ASP A 169 2.97 -1.68 -14.30
CA ASP A 169 3.80 -2.80 -14.75
C ASP A 169 3.70 -3.96 -13.72
N PRO A 170 3.03 -5.08 -14.04
CA PRO A 170 2.97 -6.23 -13.14
C PRO A 170 4.38 -6.77 -12.82
N LEU A 171 4.55 -7.30 -11.60
CA LEU A 171 5.82 -7.89 -11.21
C LEU A 171 6.10 -9.16 -12.05
N PRO A 172 7.30 -9.29 -12.65
CA PRO A 172 7.65 -10.45 -13.46
C PRO A 172 7.59 -11.75 -12.65
N THR A 173 6.88 -12.73 -13.20
CA THR A 173 6.79 -14.11 -12.67
C THR A 173 7.68 -15.10 -13.44
N GLU A 174 8.32 -14.64 -14.52
CA GLU A 174 9.21 -15.44 -15.37
C GLU A 174 10.63 -14.90 -15.30
N ALA A 175 11.62 -15.70 -15.73
CA ALA A 175 13.04 -15.42 -15.51
C ALA A 175 13.57 -14.14 -16.17
N ASP A 176 12.89 -13.62 -17.20
CA ASP A 176 13.35 -12.43 -17.92
C ASP A 176 13.01 -11.14 -17.16
N GLU A 177 13.99 -10.24 -17.04
CA GLU A 177 13.86 -8.94 -16.36
C GLU A 177 13.26 -8.96 -14.93
N CYS A 178 13.51 -10.04 -14.17
CA CYS A 178 12.93 -10.25 -12.83
C CYS A 178 13.79 -9.80 -11.64
N TRP A 179 14.97 -9.25 -11.89
CA TRP A 179 15.94 -8.92 -10.84
C TRP A 179 15.83 -7.46 -10.38
N TYR A 180 15.55 -7.29 -9.10
CA TYR A 180 15.38 -5.99 -8.45
C TYR A 180 16.43 -5.76 -7.39
N TRP A 181 16.92 -4.53 -7.30
CA TRP A 181 17.69 -4.10 -6.14
C TRP A 181 16.85 -4.17 -4.88
N THR A 182 17.48 -4.65 -3.82
CA THR A 182 17.06 -4.40 -2.44
C THR A 182 17.97 -3.33 -1.83
N SER A 183 17.56 -2.75 -0.71
CA SER A 183 18.40 -1.82 0.05
C SER A 183 19.41 -2.51 0.97
N THR A 184 19.45 -3.85 1.00
CA THR A 184 20.25 -4.64 1.96
C THR A 184 21.60 -5.01 1.35
N GLU A 185 22.68 -4.72 2.07
CA GLU A 185 24.05 -5.06 1.67
C GLU A 185 24.40 -6.53 1.98
N VAL A 186 25.48 -7.03 1.36
CA VAL A 186 25.99 -8.38 1.63
C VAL A 186 26.91 -8.36 2.84
N GLU A 187 26.64 -9.20 3.84
CA GLU A 187 27.46 -9.32 5.05
C GLU A 187 28.93 -9.65 4.71
N GLY A 188 29.86 -8.88 5.26
CA GLY A 188 31.30 -8.98 5.01
C GLY A 188 31.77 -8.43 3.65
N GLN A 189 30.85 -7.91 2.83
CA GLN A 189 31.12 -7.36 1.49
C GLN A 189 30.37 -6.04 1.25
N GLN A 190 29.98 -5.33 2.31
CA GLN A 190 29.17 -4.12 2.27
C GLN A 190 29.76 -3.03 1.37
N THR A 191 31.09 -2.90 1.30
CA THR A 191 31.74 -1.89 0.46
C THR A 191 31.65 -2.16 -1.05
N VAL A 192 31.27 -3.38 -1.47
CA VAL A 192 31.35 -3.81 -2.88
C VAL A 192 30.06 -4.41 -3.42
N LYS A 193 29.22 -5.03 -2.59
CA LYS A 193 28.07 -5.81 -3.04
C LYS A 193 26.82 -5.55 -2.21
N ALA A 194 25.68 -5.68 -2.89
CA ALA A 194 24.36 -5.69 -2.29
C ALA A 194 23.51 -6.84 -2.87
N TRP A 195 22.34 -7.08 -2.29
CA TRP A 195 21.44 -8.14 -2.73
C TRP A 195 20.51 -7.67 -3.84
N LEU A 196 20.50 -8.41 -4.95
CA LEU A 196 19.36 -8.49 -5.83
C LEU A 196 18.36 -9.53 -5.32
N TYR A 197 17.08 -9.30 -5.60
CA TYR A 197 15.99 -10.23 -5.35
C TYR A 197 15.24 -10.52 -6.64
N SER A 198 15.02 -11.80 -6.96
CA SER A 198 14.22 -12.22 -8.11
C SER A 198 12.75 -12.29 -7.73
N THR A 199 11.92 -11.51 -8.42
CA THR A 199 10.46 -11.60 -8.27
C THR A 199 9.87 -12.84 -8.94
N ALA A 200 10.62 -13.56 -9.77
CA ALA A 200 10.13 -14.77 -10.44
C ALA A 200 10.35 -16.04 -9.60
N SER A 201 11.48 -16.12 -8.90
CA SER A 201 11.88 -17.33 -8.17
C SER A 201 11.99 -17.16 -6.66
N GLY A 202 11.95 -15.92 -6.15
CA GLY A 202 12.23 -15.60 -4.76
C GLY A 202 13.70 -15.75 -4.35
N THR A 203 14.61 -15.95 -5.32
CA THR A 203 16.05 -16.14 -5.05
C THR A 203 16.77 -14.81 -4.86
N MET A 204 17.85 -14.83 -4.08
CA MET A 204 18.74 -13.67 -3.90
C MET A 204 20.04 -13.88 -4.67
N GLN A 205 20.63 -12.79 -5.15
CA GLN A 205 21.93 -12.82 -5.82
C GLN A 205 22.81 -11.67 -5.37
N GLU A 206 24.01 -11.99 -4.87
CA GLU A 206 25.03 -11.00 -4.57
C GLU A 206 25.49 -10.32 -5.88
N THR A 207 25.46 -8.99 -5.91
CA THR A 207 25.76 -8.24 -7.13
C THR A 207 26.63 -7.02 -6.82
N PRO A 208 27.65 -6.71 -7.65
CA PRO A 208 28.43 -5.49 -7.50
C PRO A 208 27.54 -4.25 -7.58
N LYS A 209 27.71 -3.32 -6.63
CA LYS A 209 26.83 -2.15 -6.47
C LYS A 209 26.79 -1.19 -7.67
N THR A 210 27.82 -1.21 -8.51
CA THR A 210 27.92 -0.35 -9.71
C THR A 210 27.08 -0.84 -10.88
N GLN A 211 26.48 -2.03 -10.81
CA GLN A 211 25.63 -2.56 -11.88
C GLN A 211 24.23 -1.92 -11.83
N ALA A 212 23.68 -1.58 -12.99
CA ALA A 212 22.32 -1.05 -13.07
C ALA A 212 21.29 -2.19 -13.12
N HIS A 213 20.34 -2.18 -12.18
CA HIS A 213 19.23 -3.14 -12.13
C HIS A 213 17.91 -2.43 -11.84
N LYS A 214 16.80 -3.16 -11.97
CA LYS A 214 15.46 -2.62 -11.75
C LYS A 214 15.28 -2.20 -10.29
N VAL A 215 14.48 -1.17 -10.08
CA VAL A 215 14.10 -0.68 -8.76
C VAL A 215 12.59 -0.54 -8.77
N ARG A 216 11.93 -1.19 -7.81
CA ARG A 216 10.48 -1.08 -7.58
C ARG A 216 10.27 -0.50 -6.18
N PRO A 217 9.99 0.80 -6.05
CA PRO A 217 9.85 1.43 -4.74
C PRO A 217 8.61 0.93 -3.99
N ILE A 218 8.69 1.00 -2.66
CA ILE A 218 7.56 0.76 -1.77
C ILE A 218 7.34 1.96 -0.85
N ILE A 219 6.18 2.00 -0.19
CA ILE A 219 5.77 3.03 0.77
C ILE A 219 5.26 2.32 2.04
N THR A 220 5.61 2.86 3.20
CA THR A 220 4.96 2.51 4.47
C THR A 220 3.61 3.22 4.57
N ILE A 221 2.56 2.45 4.83
CA ILE A 221 1.21 2.99 5.05
C ILE A 221 1.09 3.35 6.54
N ASN A 222 0.84 4.62 6.85
CA ASN A 222 0.51 5.07 8.20
C ASN A 222 -0.94 5.56 8.17
N ASN A 223 -1.86 4.85 8.83
CA ASN A 223 -3.26 5.28 9.01
C ASN A 223 -3.48 5.73 10.44
#